data_AF-A0A3C0XR12-F1
#
_entry.id   AF-A0A3C0XR12-F1
#
_cell.length_a   1.000
_cell.length_b   1.000
_cell.length_c   1.000
_cell.angle_alpha   90.00
_cell.angle_beta   90.00
_cell.angle_gamma   90.00
#
_symmetry.space_group_name_H-M   'P 1'
#
loop_
_entity.id
_entity.type
_entity.pdbx_description
1 polymer ?
#
loop_
_entity_poly.entity_id
_entity_poly.type
_entity_poly.pdbx_seq_one_letter_code
_entity_poly.pdbx_strand_id
1 'polypeptide(L)'
;LLFHYFSSKQEFHVEVARAAAHELLRRTQPDPSLGPVDSLRTSLTAFVDYVEENPDNYTSLVRGAASGDAEMRAIFDETRASLAGRVIAIVGEMGVSMGPRAELAVHGWVAFAEACVIGWLGTHAFGREHLLDLLTKALPAVVVASSDEGIGSLVAILAADAAIAAT
;
A
#
# COMPACT_ATOMS: atom_id res chain seq x y z
N LEU A 1 -35.49 -6.47 -3.47
CA LEU A 1 -34.46 -7.45 -3.86
C LEU A 1 -33.16 -7.25 -3.08
N LEU A 2 -32.63 -6.02 -2.88
CA LEU A 2 -31.46 -5.78 -2.01
C LEU A 2 -31.68 -6.21 -0.55
N PHE A 3 -32.81 -5.83 0.05
CA PHE A 3 -33.16 -6.19 1.44
C PHE A 3 -33.52 -7.66 1.67
N HIS A 4 -33.48 -8.50 0.62
CA HIS A 4 -33.61 -9.94 0.77
C HIS A 4 -32.27 -10.60 1.16
N TYR A 5 -31.15 -9.95 0.80
CA TYR A 5 -29.80 -10.43 1.09
C TYR A 5 -29.15 -9.69 2.26
N PHE A 6 -29.58 -8.44 2.51
CA PHE A 6 -29.04 -7.61 3.59
C PHE A 6 -30.18 -7.10 4.49
N SER A 7 -30.02 -7.30 5.78
CA SER A 7 -30.92 -6.83 6.83
C SER A 7 -30.90 -5.30 6.96
N SER A 8 -29.87 -4.62 6.46
CA SER A 8 -29.81 -3.15 6.41
C SER A 8 -28.92 -2.60 5.28
N LYS A 9 -29.04 -1.29 5.01
CA LYS A 9 -28.12 -0.57 4.10
C LYS A 9 -26.68 -0.55 4.62
N GLN A 10 -26.51 -0.52 5.94
CA GLN A 10 -25.19 -0.55 6.58
C GLN A 10 -24.52 -1.90 6.36
N GLU A 11 -25.23 -3.00 6.57
CA GLU A 11 -24.75 -4.36 6.31
C GLU A 11 -24.36 -4.56 4.84
N PHE A 12 -25.15 -4.03 3.90
CA PHE A 12 -24.78 -4.01 2.49
C PHE A 12 -23.44 -3.27 2.24
N HIS A 13 -23.24 -2.10 2.85
CA HIS A 13 -21.99 -1.35 2.68
C HIS A 13 -20.78 -2.07 3.28
N VAL A 14 -20.95 -2.73 4.42
CA VAL A 14 -19.91 -3.56 5.05
C VAL A 14 -19.49 -4.69 4.12
N GLU A 15 -20.45 -5.42 3.55
CA GLU A 15 -20.12 -6.54 2.65
C GLU A 15 -19.52 -6.08 1.32
N VAL A 16 -19.92 -4.90 0.81
CA VAL A 16 -19.24 -4.26 -0.32
C VAL A 16 -17.79 -3.91 0.03
N ALA A 17 -17.53 -3.36 1.22
CA ALA A 17 -16.19 -3.04 1.67
C ALA A 17 -15.33 -4.30 1.86
N ARG A 18 -15.91 -5.38 2.40
CA ARG A 18 -15.24 -6.69 2.54
C ARG A 18 -14.87 -7.28 1.19
N ALA A 19 -15.78 -7.24 0.22
CA ALA A 19 -15.50 -7.68 -1.14
C ALA A 19 -14.40 -6.85 -1.81
N ALA A 20 -14.43 -5.52 -1.64
CA ALA A 20 -13.40 -4.62 -2.14
C ALA A 20 -12.03 -4.89 -1.51
N ALA A 21 -11.98 -5.12 -0.20
CA ALA A 21 -10.75 -5.50 0.51
C ALA A 21 -10.15 -6.81 -0.02
N HIS A 22 -10.97 -7.85 -0.19
CA HIS A 22 -10.52 -9.12 -0.74
C HIS A 22 -9.98 -8.98 -2.17
N GLU A 23 -10.66 -8.21 -3.01
CA GLU A 23 -10.22 -7.99 -4.38
C GLU A 23 -8.90 -7.19 -4.45
N LEU A 24 -8.77 -6.14 -3.64
CA LEU A 24 -7.54 -5.39 -3.51
C LEU A 24 -6.37 -6.31 -3.10
N LEU A 25 -6.56 -7.12 -2.06
CA LEU A 25 -5.55 -8.07 -1.61
C LEU A 25 -5.22 -9.12 -2.67
N ARG A 26 -6.21 -9.61 -3.41
CA ARG A 26 -5.98 -10.57 -4.50
C ARG A 26 -5.14 -9.98 -5.62
N ARG A 27 -5.44 -8.74 -6.05
CA ARG A 27 -4.74 -8.06 -7.15
C ARG A 27 -3.33 -7.65 -6.81
N THR A 28 -3.09 -7.29 -5.55
CA THR A 28 -1.79 -6.83 -5.04
C THR A 28 -0.96 -7.96 -4.42
N GLN A 29 -1.30 -9.21 -4.74
CA GLN A 29 -0.52 -10.36 -4.28
C GLN A 29 0.91 -10.26 -4.86
N PRO A 30 1.96 -10.28 -4.01
CA PRO A 30 3.34 -10.27 -4.50
C PRO A 30 3.63 -11.47 -5.39
N ASP A 31 4.36 -11.25 -6.47
CA ASP A 31 4.84 -12.32 -7.35
C ASP A 31 6.15 -12.88 -6.76
N PRO A 32 6.17 -14.16 -6.31
CA PRO A 32 7.36 -14.78 -5.72
C PRO A 32 8.41 -15.17 -6.76
N SER A 33 8.12 -15.06 -8.06
CA SER A 33 9.08 -15.34 -9.13
C SER A 33 9.98 -14.14 -9.47
N LEU A 34 9.66 -12.95 -8.94
CA LEU A 34 10.39 -11.71 -9.14
C LEU A 34 11.37 -11.43 -7.99
N GLY A 35 12.37 -10.58 -8.25
CA GLY A 35 13.19 -10.04 -7.18
C GLY A 35 12.37 -9.15 -6.22
N PRO A 36 12.78 -8.98 -4.96
CA PRO A 36 11.99 -8.24 -3.95
C PRO A 36 11.53 -6.84 -4.38
N VAL A 37 12.42 -6.08 -5.02
CA VAL A 37 12.11 -4.71 -5.50
C VAL A 37 11.08 -4.75 -6.64
N ASP A 38 11.23 -5.67 -7.58
CA ASP A 38 10.31 -5.82 -8.71
C ASP A 38 8.94 -6.33 -8.26
N SER A 39 8.92 -7.24 -7.27
CA SER A 39 7.69 -7.75 -6.66
C SER A 39 6.92 -6.63 -5.93
N LEU A 40 7.63 -5.77 -5.17
CA LEU A 40 7.05 -4.58 -4.55
C LEU A 40 6.51 -3.60 -5.60
N ARG A 41 7.29 -3.29 -6.64
CA ARG A 41 6.90 -2.36 -7.70
C ARG A 41 5.68 -2.87 -8.47
N THR A 42 5.61 -4.17 -8.75
CA THR A 42 4.45 -4.81 -9.38
C THR A 42 3.21 -4.71 -8.49
N SER A 43 3.35 -4.96 -7.19
CA SER A 43 2.25 -4.82 -6.22
C SER A 43 1.74 -3.37 -6.10
N LEU A 44 2.64 -2.39 -6.08
CA LEU A 44 2.29 -0.96 -6.10
C LEU A 44 1.60 -0.56 -7.40
N THR A 45 2.08 -1.07 -8.53
CA THR A 45 1.46 -0.83 -9.84
C THR A 45 0.02 -1.36 -9.84
N ALA A 46 -0.19 -2.59 -9.38
CA ALA A 46 -1.52 -3.19 -9.28
C ALA A 46 -2.44 -2.45 -8.28
N PHE A 47 -1.87 -1.88 -7.21
CA PHE A 47 -2.61 -1.01 -6.30
C PHE A 47 -3.08 0.27 -7.00
N VAL A 48 -2.19 0.96 -7.71
CA VAL A 48 -2.54 2.15 -8.48
C VAL A 48 -3.60 1.83 -9.53
N ASP A 49 -3.46 0.73 -10.27
CA ASP A 49 -4.47 0.27 -11.24
C ASP A 49 -5.84 0.06 -10.58
N TYR A 50 -5.86 -0.60 -9.43
CA TYR A 50 -7.10 -0.86 -8.69
C TYR A 50 -7.82 0.42 -8.27
N VAL A 51 -7.07 1.43 -7.81
CA VAL A 51 -7.65 2.73 -7.42
C VAL A 51 -8.06 3.54 -8.65
N GLU A 52 -7.27 3.52 -9.72
CA GLU A 52 -7.53 4.23 -10.98
C GLU A 52 -8.82 3.76 -11.68
N GLU A 53 -9.17 2.48 -11.57
CA GLU A 53 -10.39 1.94 -12.16
C GLU A 53 -11.66 2.58 -11.60
N ASN A 54 -11.66 2.98 -10.31
CA ASN A 54 -12.79 3.68 -9.71
C ASN A 54 -12.37 4.57 -8.53
N PRO A 55 -11.80 5.76 -8.80
CA PRO A 55 -11.23 6.63 -7.77
C PRO A 55 -12.24 7.11 -6.73
N ASP A 56 -13.47 7.41 -7.18
CA ASP A 56 -14.54 7.89 -6.31
C ASP A 56 -15.01 6.80 -5.35
N ASN A 57 -15.14 5.55 -5.83
CA ASN A 57 -15.50 4.42 -4.99
C ASN A 57 -14.42 4.16 -3.93
N TYR A 58 -13.16 4.10 -4.33
CA TYR A 58 -12.05 3.88 -3.39
C TYR A 58 -12.00 5.00 -2.33
N THR A 59 -12.05 6.26 -2.76
CA THR A 59 -12.05 7.43 -1.87
C THR A 59 -13.25 7.40 -0.91
N SER A 60 -14.42 7.00 -1.39
CA SER A 60 -15.63 6.89 -0.57
C SER A 60 -15.49 5.81 0.50
N LEU A 61 -14.92 4.65 0.16
CA LEU A 61 -14.68 3.56 1.13
C LEU A 61 -13.67 4.01 2.21
N VAL A 62 -12.56 4.65 1.82
CA VAL A 62 -11.55 5.18 2.74
C VAL A 62 -12.15 6.22 3.70
N ARG A 63 -12.95 7.15 3.19
CA ARG A 63 -13.64 8.17 4.01
C ARG A 63 -14.72 7.54 4.90
N GLY A 64 -15.41 6.51 4.43
CA GLY A 64 -16.40 5.77 5.20
C GLY A 64 -15.80 5.05 6.40
N ALA A 65 -14.61 4.47 6.26
CA ALA A 65 -13.88 3.89 7.39
C ALA A 65 -13.50 4.94 8.46
N ALA A 66 -13.15 6.15 8.01
CA ALA A 66 -12.84 7.27 8.89
C ALA A 66 -14.10 7.84 9.60
N SER A 67 -15.31 7.64 9.07
CA SER A 67 -16.52 8.29 9.58
C SER A 67 -17.12 7.66 10.85
N GLY A 68 -16.57 6.56 11.37
CA GLY A 68 -16.92 6.09 12.72
C GLY A 68 -17.43 4.65 12.83
N ASP A 69 -17.87 4.03 11.73
CA ASP A 69 -18.37 2.65 11.72
C ASP A 69 -17.24 1.68 12.12
N ALA A 70 -17.43 0.95 13.22
CA ALA A 70 -16.41 0.08 13.79
C ALA A 70 -16.08 -1.11 12.90
N GLU A 71 -17.06 -1.65 12.17
CA GLU A 71 -16.86 -2.81 11.30
C GLU A 71 -16.16 -2.39 10.00
N MET A 72 -16.55 -1.26 9.42
CA MET A 72 -15.82 -0.65 8.30
C MET A 72 -14.37 -0.35 8.68
N ARG A 73 -14.14 0.23 9.87
CA ARG A 73 -12.79 0.50 10.36
C ARG A 73 -11.95 -0.77 10.49
N ALA A 74 -12.52 -1.83 11.06
CA ALA A 74 -11.84 -3.11 11.22
C ALA A 74 -11.41 -3.70 9.86
N ILE A 75 -12.30 -3.71 8.86
CA ILE A 75 -11.98 -4.20 7.51
C ILE A 75 -10.78 -3.43 6.93
N PHE A 76 -10.77 -2.11 7.08
CA PHE A 76 -9.68 -1.27 6.58
C PHE A 76 -8.36 -1.50 7.31
N ASP A 77 -8.40 -1.58 8.64
CA ASP A 77 -7.22 -1.82 9.46
C ASP A 77 -6.61 -3.20 9.16
N GLU A 78 -7.44 -4.24 9.04
CA GLU A 78 -7.03 -5.60 8.64
C GLU A 78 -6.43 -5.63 7.23
N THR A 79 -7.04 -4.90 6.29
CA THR A 79 -6.52 -4.79 4.91
C THR A 79 -5.16 -4.12 4.89
N ARG A 80 -4.99 -2.98 5.58
CA ARG A 80 -3.69 -2.29 5.67
C ARG A 80 -2.65 -3.14 6.39
N ALA A 81 -3.03 -3.86 7.45
CA ALA A 81 -2.14 -4.78 8.15
C ALA A 81 -1.67 -5.92 7.24
N SER A 82 -2.56 -6.46 6.41
CA SER A 82 -2.22 -7.52 5.44
C SER A 82 -1.25 -7.01 4.36
N LEU A 83 -1.46 -5.80 3.84
CA LEU A 83 -0.53 -5.16 2.90
C LEU A 83 0.84 -4.90 3.55
N ALA A 84 0.86 -4.39 4.79
CA ALA A 84 2.10 -4.16 5.53
C ALA A 84 2.86 -5.48 5.76
N GLY A 85 2.17 -6.56 6.16
CA GLY A 85 2.77 -7.87 6.34
C GLY A 85 3.43 -8.42 5.07
N ARG A 86 2.84 -8.18 3.90
CA ARG A 86 3.45 -8.54 2.60
C ARG A 86 4.72 -7.75 2.34
N VAL A 87 4.72 -6.45 2.60
CA VAL A 87 5.92 -5.61 2.46
C VAL A 87 7.01 -6.04 3.45
N ILE A 88 6.63 -6.38 4.68
CA ILE A 88 7.56 -6.92 5.68
C ILE A 88 8.21 -8.21 5.21
N ALA A 89 7.43 -9.14 4.63
CA ALA A 89 7.95 -10.38 4.06
C ALA A 89 8.93 -10.12 2.92
N ILE A 90 8.59 -9.25 1.97
CA ILE A 90 9.47 -8.85 0.85
C ILE A 90 10.80 -8.27 1.37
N VAL A 91 10.75 -7.42 2.41
CA VAL A 91 11.95 -6.85 3.01
C VAL A 91 12.79 -7.91 3.73
N GLY A 92 12.14 -8.88 4.38
CA GLY A 92 12.80 -10.02 5.01
C GLY A 92 13.56 -10.89 4.02
N GLU A 93 13.05 -11.07 2.79
CA GLU A 93 13.74 -11.80 1.72
C GLU A 93 15.06 -11.15 1.28
N MET A 94 15.21 -9.84 1.51
CA MET A 94 16.47 -9.11 1.29
C MET A 94 17.47 -9.26 2.43
N GLY A 95 17.19 -10.08 3.45
CA GLY A 95 18.04 -10.28 4.62
C GLY A 95 17.95 -9.17 5.66
N VAL A 96 16.96 -8.29 5.56
CA VAL A 96 16.74 -7.18 6.51
C VAL A 96 15.74 -7.63 7.58
N SER A 97 16.24 -7.86 8.79
CA SER A 97 15.37 -8.08 9.95
C SER A 97 14.80 -6.76 10.44
N MET A 98 13.48 -6.66 10.56
CA MET A 98 12.80 -5.48 11.06
C MET A 98 12.44 -5.63 12.54
N GLY A 99 12.85 -4.65 13.34
CA GLY A 99 12.38 -4.51 14.72
C GLY A 99 11.00 -3.83 14.80
N PRO A 100 10.37 -3.79 15.98
CA PRO A 100 9.00 -3.29 16.15
C PRO A 100 8.76 -1.87 15.64
N ARG A 101 9.78 -1.00 15.71
CA ARG A 101 9.67 0.38 15.18
C ARG A 101 9.62 0.40 13.65
N ALA A 102 10.43 -0.42 12.98
CA ALA A 102 10.44 -0.52 11.53
C ALA A 102 9.13 -1.16 11.03
N GLU A 103 8.62 -2.19 11.70
CA GLU A 103 7.30 -2.77 11.38
C GLU A 103 6.19 -1.70 11.49
N LEU A 104 6.14 -0.95 12.59
CA LEU A 104 5.20 0.15 12.76
C LEU A 104 5.33 1.21 11.64
N ALA A 105 6.55 1.52 11.23
CA ALA A 105 6.79 2.46 10.14
C ALA A 105 6.32 1.93 8.78
N VAL A 106 6.41 0.62 8.52
CA VAL A 106 5.83 0.00 7.32
C VAL A 106 4.31 0.11 7.33
N HIS A 107 3.65 -0.11 8.47
CA HIS A 107 2.21 0.14 8.60
C HIS A 107 1.85 1.60 8.29
N GLY A 108 2.62 2.55 8.80
CA GLY A 108 2.44 3.97 8.48
C GLY A 108 2.68 4.29 6.99
N TRP A 109 3.67 3.64 6.37
CA TRP A 109 3.95 3.80 4.95
C TRP A 109 2.82 3.29 4.05
N VAL A 110 2.10 2.23 4.42
CA VAL A 110 0.91 1.78 3.67
C VAL A 110 -0.16 2.88 3.65
N ALA A 111 -0.42 3.53 4.79
CA ALA A 111 -1.37 4.65 4.86
C ALA A 111 -0.87 5.87 4.07
N PHE A 112 0.43 6.17 4.11
CA PHE A 112 1.05 7.19 3.28
C PHE A 112 0.87 6.91 1.78
N ALA A 113 1.12 5.67 1.36
CA ALA A 113 1.01 5.28 -0.04
C ALA A 113 -0.42 5.47 -0.56
N GLU A 114 -1.41 5.04 0.21
CA GLU A 114 -2.82 5.25 -0.08
C GLU A 114 -3.18 6.74 -0.21
N ALA A 115 -2.72 7.58 0.73
CA ALA A 115 -2.96 9.01 0.68
C ALA A 115 -2.31 9.67 -0.54
N CYS A 116 -1.09 9.26 -0.91
CA CYS A 116 -0.39 9.74 -2.10
C CYS A 116 -1.12 9.37 -3.39
N VAL A 117 -1.61 8.13 -3.52
CA VAL A 117 -2.37 7.69 -4.70
C VAL A 117 -3.66 8.50 -4.83
N ILE A 118 -4.44 8.63 -3.75
CA ILE A 118 -5.69 9.42 -3.77
C ILE A 118 -5.42 10.89 -4.11
N GLY A 119 -4.40 11.50 -3.50
CA GLY A 119 -4.03 12.89 -3.77
C GLY A 119 -3.53 13.10 -5.20
N TRP A 120 -2.77 12.13 -5.73
CA TRP A 120 -2.29 12.16 -7.10
C TRP A 120 -3.45 12.06 -8.10
N LEU A 121 -4.43 11.18 -7.90
CA LEU A 121 -5.60 11.06 -8.78
C LEU A 121 -6.45 12.34 -8.82
N GLY A 122 -6.48 13.11 -7.72
CA GLY A 122 -7.20 14.38 -7.70
C GLY A 122 -6.57 15.50 -8.54
N THR A 123 -5.28 15.39 -8.89
CA THR A 123 -4.53 16.50 -9.52
C THR A 123 -3.76 16.09 -10.78
N HIS A 124 -3.38 14.82 -10.88
CA HIS A 124 -2.40 14.29 -11.83
C HIS A 124 -1.17 15.19 -11.98
N ALA A 125 -0.67 15.75 -10.87
CA ALA A 125 0.37 16.78 -10.86
C ALA A 125 1.70 16.35 -11.52
N PHE A 126 1.93 15.04 -11.67
CA PHE A 126 3.08 14.45 -12.35
C PHE A 126 2.72 13.07 -12.93
N GLY A 127 3.59 12.49 -13.76
CA GLY A 127 3.33 11.17 -14.38
C GLY A 127 3.33 10.00 -13.38
N ARG A 128 2.56 8.95 -13.69
CA ARG A 128 2.38 7.74 -12.86
C ARG A 128 3.70 7.09 -12.44
N GLU A 129 4.70 7.02 -13.33
CA GLU A 129 6.01 6.46 -12.99
C GLU A 129 6.71 7.22 -11.86
N HIS A 130 6.56 8.54 -11.79
CA HIS A 130 7.11 9.32 -10.68
C HIS A 130 6.36 9.06 -9.35
N LEU A 131 5.07 8.72 -9.40
CA LEU A 131 4.33 8.27 -8.22
C LEU A 131 4.88 6.92 -7.73
N LEU A 132 5.00 5.94 -8.62
CA LEU A 132 5.52 4.61 -8.28
C LEU A 132 6.95 4.69 -7.75
N ASP A 133 7.79 5.55 -8.33
CA ASP A 133 9.15 5.82 -7.86
C ASP A 133 9.15 6.45 -6.45
N LEU A 134 8.30 7.45 -6.20
CA LEU A 134 8.13 8.06 -4.88
C LEU A 134 7.72 7.03 -3.84
N LEU A 135 6.72 6.20 -4.13
CA LEU A 135 6.21 5.19 -3.20
C LEU A 135 7.29 4.13 -2.89
N THR A 136 8.00 3.68 -3.93
CA THR A 136 9.09 2.71 -3.81
C THR A 136 10.25 3.27 -2.98
N LYS A 137 10.65 4.53 -3.21
CA LYS A 137 11.75 5.19 -2.49
C LYS A 137 11.40 5.62 -1.07
N ALA A 138 10.12 5.85 -0.77
CA ALA A 138 9.68 6.21 0.57
C ALA A 138 9.80 5.05 1.58
N LEU A 139 9.59 3.81 1.14
CA LEU A 139 9.67 2.62 2.00
C LEU A 139 11.02 2.50 2.74
N PRO A 140 12.18 2.45 2.05
CA PRO A 140 13.47 2.35 2.73
C PRO A 140 13.74 3.57 3.61
N ALA A 141 13.25 4.76 3.25
CA ALA A 141 13.41 5.97 4.06
C ALA A 141 12.72 5.85 5.43
N VAL A 142 11.48 5.33 5.47
CA VAL A 142 10.77 5.14 6.74
C VAL A 142 11.36 4.00 7.58
N VAL A 143 11.87 2.94 6.92
CA VAL A 143 12.54 1.83 7.61
C VAL A 143 13.83 2.31 8.24
N VAL A 144 14.66 3.07 7.51
CA VAL A 144 15.91 3.65 8.03
C VAL A 144 15.65 4.64 9.16
N ALA A 145 14.64 5.49 9.04
CA ALA A 145 14.27 6.45 10.10
C ALA A 145 13.84 5.78 11.41
N SER A 146 13.50 4.49 11.36
CA SER A 146 12.97 3.72 12.49
C SER A 146 14.00 2.77 13.11
N SER A 147 15.18 2.65 12.51
CA SER A 147 16.30 1.84 12.99
C SER A 147 17.22 2.67 13.87
N ASP A 148 17.45 2.24 15.13
CA ASP A 148 18.45 2.87 16.02
C ASP A 148 19.89 2.55 15.58
N GLU A 149 20.09 1.50 14.76
CA GLU A 149 21.38 1.14 14.20
C GLU A 149 21.54 1.74 12.79
N GLY A 150 22.56 2.57 12.61
CA GLY A 150 22.92 3.15 11.33
C GLY A 150 23.28 2.08 10.30
N ILE A 151 22.31 1.62 9.52
CA ILE A 151 22.57 0.79 8.35
C ILE A 151 22.80 1.71 7.15
N GLY A 152 24.03 2.21 7.05
CA GLY A 152 24.55 2.93 5.88
C GLY A 152 24.63 2.09 4.59
N SER A 153 23.93 0.95 4.51
CA SER A 153 24.08 -0.02 3.41
C SER A 153 22.85 -0.21 2.52
N LEU A 154 21.69 0.42 2.79
CA LEU A 154 20.53 0.36 1.88
C LEU A 154 20.48 1.51 0.86
N VAL A 155 21.00 2.68 1.23
CA VAL A 155 21.14 3.84 0.32
C VAL A 155 22.06 3.50 -0.86
N ALA A 156 23.14 2.73 -0.61
CA ALA A 156 24.07 2.29 -1.65
C ALA A 156 23.44 1.32 -2.66
N ILE A 157 22.49 0.47 -2.22
CA ILE A 157 21.85 -0.53 -3.07
C ILE A 157 20.82 0.14 -4.01
N LEU A 158 20.14 1.20 -3.55
CA LEU A 158 19.08 1.87 -4.32
C LEU A 158 19.58 3.10 -5.11
N ALA A 159 20.69 3.72 -4.70
CA ALA A 159 21.28 4.85 -5.42
C ALA A 159 22.21 4.43 -6.58
N ALA A 160 22.67 3.17 -6.62
CA ALA A 160 23.63 2.70 -7.63
C ALA A 160 23.05 2.62 -9.06
N ASP A 161 21.73 2.51 -9.23
CA ASP A 161 21.11 2.43 -10.58
C ASP A 161 20.72 3.79 -11.18
N ALA A 162 20.97 4.90 -10.48
CA ALA A 162 20.69 6.25 -11.02
C ALA A 162 21.77 6.76 -12.01
N ALA A 163 22.84 6.00 -12.27
CA ALA A 163 23.96 6.43 -13.10
C ALA A 163 23.85 6.05 -14.59
N ILE A 164 22.79 5.39 -15.05
CA ILE A 164 22.61 5.06 -16.48
C ILE A 164 21.21 5.47 -16.99
N ALA A 165 20.94 6.77 -17.03
CA ALA A 165 20.05 7.39 -18.03
C ALA A 165 20.06 8.93 -17.89
N ALA A 166 21.24 9.52 -18.00
CA ALA A 166 21.39 10.93 -18.35
C ALA A 166 22.31 11.03 -19.57
N THR A 167 21.79 10.65 -20.73
CA THR A 167 22.27 11.07 -22.06
C THR A 167 21.11 10.97 -23.04
#